data_AF-A0AAX6DLP6-F1
#
_entry.id   AF-A0AAX6DLP6-F1
#
_cell.length_a   1.000
_cell.length_b   1.000
_cell.length_c   1.000
_cell.angle_alpha   90.00
_cell.angle_beta   90.00
_cell.angle_gamma   90.00
#
_symmetry.space_group_name_H-M   'P 1'
#
loop_
_entity.id
_entity.type
_entity.pdbx_description
1 polymer ?
#
loop_
_entity_poly.entity_id
_entity_poly.type
_entity_poly.pdbx_seq_one_letter_code
_entity_poly.pdbx_strand_id
1 'polypeptide(L)' 'MDHKVRSYTYEIGESNCGLEKITSTLKVVPVGEDSCMVEWSAIAGQPIQGWTKSELDTQMQALATEAAKTIEKAFRASTK' A
#
# COMPACT_ATOMS: atom_id res chain seq x y z
N MET A 1 -4.46 6.98 11.16
CA MET A 1 -5.28 7.23 9.96
C MET A 1 -5.56 8.72 9.87
N ASP A 2 -5.32 9.34 8.73
CA ASP A 2 -5.68 10.73 8.45
C ASP A 2 -6.76 10.77 7.37
N HIS A 3 -7.97 11.15 7.78
CA HIS A 3 -9.13 11.22 6.89
C HIS A 3 -9.10 12.41 5.93
N LYS A 4 -8.39 13.50 6.27
CA LYS A 4 -8.32 14.70 5.42
C LYS A 4 -7.55 14.43 4.14
N VAL A 5 -6.45 13.69 4.27
CA VAL A 5 -5.58 13.32 3.14
C VAL A 5 -5.75 11.88 2.68
N ARG A 6 -6.76 11.17 3.22
CA ARG A 6 -7.12 9.78 2.87
C ARG A 6 -5.91 8.85 2.94
N SER A 7 -5.16 8.96 4.03
CA SER A 7 -3.90 8.25 4.22
C SER A 7 -3.88 7.42 5.50
N TYR A 8 -3.25 6.26 5.40
CA TYR A 8 -3.05 5.35 6.51
C TYR A 8 -1.58 4.90 6.54
N THR A 9 -0.87 5.32 7.58
CA THR A 9 0.52 4.91 7.86
C THR A 9 0.53 3.92 9.00
N TYR A 10 1.32 2.86 8.86
CA TYR A 10 1.49 1.81 9.84
C TYR A 10 2.92 1.27 9.81
N GLU A 11 3.35 0.68 10.93
CA GLU A 11 4.64 0.02 11.05
C GLU A 11 4.47 -1.49 10.93
N ILE A 12 5.31 -2.11 10.11
CA ILE A 12 5.46 -3.56 10.03
C ILE A 12 6.56 -3.94 11.03
N GLY A 13 6.16 -4.52 12.17
CA GLY A 13 7.08 -4.97 13.20
C GLY A 13 7.90 -6.19 12.73
N GLU A 14 7.21 -7.30 12.51
CA GLU A 14 7.76 -8.54 11.94
C GLU A 14 6.89 -9.00 10.77
N SER A 15 7.51 -9.61 9.76
CA SER A 15 6.78 -10.26 8.68
C SER A 15 7.40 -11.61 8.32
N ASN A 16 6.57 -12.50 7.78
CA ASN A 16 6.99 -13.80 7.23
C ASN A 16 7.91 -13.68 6.00
N CYS A 17 8.12 -12.47 5.48
CA CYS A 17 8.97 -12.19 4.33
C CYS A 17 10.31 -11.54 4.72
N GLY A 18 10.64 -11.41 6.00
CA GLY A 18 11.87 -10.74 6.47
C GLY A 18 11.82 -9.20 6.37
N LEU A 19 10.64 -8.64 6.10
CA LEU A 19 10.37 -7.20 6.20
C LEU A 19 10.17 -6.87 7.68
N GLU A 20 11.16 -6.27 8.31
CA GLU A 20 11.12 -5.83 9.71
C GLU A 20 11.31 -4.31 9.77
N LYS A 21 10.61 -3.65 10.70
CA LYS A 21 10.72 -2.20 10.96
C LYS A 21 10.51 -1.34 9.72
N ILE A 22 9.55 -1.72 8.88
CA ILE A 22 9.18 -0.94 7.69
C ILE A 22 8.00 -0.04 8.04
N THR A 23 8.16 1.26 7.79
CA THR A 23 7.03 2.18 7.81
C THR A 23 6.37 2.19 6.44
N SER A 24 5.10 1.78 6.40
CA SER A 24 4.31 1.66 5.18
C SER A 24 3.18 2.67 5.22
N THR A 25 2.91 3.32 4.08
CA THR A 25 1.84 4.31 3.93
C THR A 25 1.01 3.97 2.71
N LEU A 26 -0.29 3.78 2.92
CA LEU A 26 -1.30 3.68 1.87
C LEU A 26 -2.05 5.01 1.78
N LYS A 27 -2.25 5.51 0.57
CA LYS A 27 -2.95 6.77 0.30
C LYS A 27 -3.85 6.63 -0.90
N VAL A 28 -5.05 7.21 -0.81
CA VAL A 28 -5.98 7.29 -1.94
C VAL A 28 -5.96 8.70 -2.50
N VAL A 29 -5.50 8.82 -3.75
CA VAL A 29 -5.36 10.10 -4.44
C VAL A 29 -6.43 10.22 -5.52
N PRO A 30 -7.21 11.32 -5.56
CA PRO A 30 -8.15 11.55 -6.66
C PRO A 30 -7.39 11.72 -7.99
N VAL A 31 -7.91 11.12 -9.05
CA VAL A 31 -7.41 11.26 -10.42
C VAL A 31 -8.59 11.66 -11.29
N GLY A 32 -8.63 12.91 -11.74
CA GLY A 32 -9.82 13.46 -12.40
C GLY A 32 -11.03 13.56 -11.46
N GLU A 33 -12.24 13.54 -12.03
CA GLU A 33 -13.48 13.77 -11.28
C GLU A 33 -14.01 12.49 -10.60
N ASP A 34 -13.99 11.36 -11.31
CA ASP A 34 -14.65 10.11 -10.88
C ASP A 34 -13.70 8.94 -10.64
N SER A 35 -12.39 9.16 -10.68
CA SER A 35 -11.41 8.10 -10.47
C SER A 35 -10.43 8.41 -9.34
N CYS A 36 -9.77 7.36 -8.85
CA CYS A 36 -8.75 7.48 -7.84
C CYS A 36 -7.64 6.47 -8.08
N MET A 37 -6.47 6.79 -7.55
CA MET A 37 -5.30 5.94 -7.55
C MET A 37 -4.95 5.58 -6.11
N VAL A 38 -4.60 4.31 -5.91
CA VAL A 38 -4.03 3.84 -4.66
C VAL A 38 -2.52 3.97 -4.77
N GLU A 39 -1.95 4.87 -3.96
CA GLU A 39 -0.51 4.98 -3.75
C GLU A 39 -0.13 4.17 -2.52
N TRP A 40 0.92 3.36 -2.64
CA TRP A 40 1.44 2.57 -1.54
C TRP A 40 2.97 2.69 -1.51
N SER A 41 3.48 3.34 -0.47
CA SER A 41 4.92 3.55 -0.26
C SER A 41 5.40 2.79 0.97
N ALA A 42 6.62 2.27 0.90
CA ALA A 42 7.31 1.66 2.03
C ALA A 42 8.68 2.32 2.23
N ILE A 43 9.00 2.65 3.47
CA ILE A 43 10.31 3.18 3.88
C ILE A 43 10.90 2.19 4.88
N ALA A 44 12.02 1.60 4.52
CA ALA A 44 12.81 0.77 5.41
C ALA A 44 13.94 1.61 6.01
N GLY A 45 14.11 1.56 7.33
CA GLY A 45 15.24 2.22 8.00
C GLY A 45 16.59 1.53 7.76
N GLN A 46 16.57 0.28 7.26
CA GLN A 46 17.73 -0.54 6.97
C GLN A 46 17.50 -1.35 5.69
N PRO A 47 18.57 -1.81 5.01
CA PRO A 47 18.43 -2.76 3.91
C PRO A 47 17.65 -4.01 4.36
N ILE A 48 16.67 -4.41 3.56
CA ILE A 48 15.88 -5.61 3.85
C ILE A 48 16.70 -6.82 3.40
N GLN A 49 17.11 -7.64 4.36
CA GLN A 49 17.90 -8.83 4.07
C GLN A 49 17.11 -9.79 3.18
N GLY A 50 17.77 -10.32 2.13
CA GLY A 50 17.15 -11.28 1.21
C GLY A 50 16.29 -10.67 0.11
N TRP A 51 16.18 -9.34 0.05
CA TRP A 51 15.44 -8.63 -0.98
C TRP A 51 16.34 -7.66 -1.74
N THR A 52 16.28 -7.71 -3.07
CA THR A 52 16.73 -6.60 -3.90
C THR A 52 15.66 -5.51 -3.93
N LYS A 53 16.07 -4.27 -4.22
CA LYS A 53 15.13 -3.16 -4.42
C LYS A 53 14.09 -3.49 -5.50
N SER A 54 14.53 -4.11 -6.60
CA SER A 54 13.64 -4.47 -7.72
C SER A 54 12.57 -5.49 -7.31
N GLU A 55 12.93 -6.50 -6.51
CA GLU A 55 11.98 -7.49 -6.00
C GLU A 55 10.99 -6.84 -5.03
N LEU A 56 11.47 -5.95 -4.16
CA LEU A 56 10.60 -5.22 -3.25
C LEU A 56 9.62 -4.31 -3.99
N ASP A 57 10.10 -3.55 -4.98
CA ASP A 57 9.27 -2.67 -5.82
C ASP A 57 8.19 -3.49 -6.56
N THR A 58 8.57 -4.66 -7.10
CA THR A 58 7.63 -5.58 -7.76
C THR A 58 6.57 -6.12 -6.79
N GLN A 59 6.98 -6.53 -5.58
CA GLN A 59 6.08 -7.02 -4.54
C GLN A 59 5.12 -5.93 -4.07
N MET A 60 5.62 -4.72 -3.83
CA MET A 60 4.82 -3.56 -3.43
C MET A 60 3.79 -3.19 -4.51
N GLN A 61 4.19 -3.23 -5.79
CA GLN A 61 3.28 -2.99 -6.90
C GLN A 61 2.17 -4.05 -7.00
N ALA A 62 2.51 -5.32 -6.78
CA ALA A 62 1.52 -6.41 -6.74
C ALA A 62 0.51 -6.21 -5.59
N LEU A 63 1.00 -5.86 -4.40
CA LEU A 63 0.16 -5.57 -3.24
C LEU A 63 -0.76 -4.36 -3.48
N ALA A 64 -0.24 -3.27 -4.05
CA ALA A 64 -1.03 -2.10 -4.42
C ALA A 64 -2.14 -2.42 -5.43
N THR A 65 -1.82 -3.25 -6.42
CA THR A 65 -2.79 -3.70 -7.42
C THR A 65 -3.91 -4.53 -6.79
N GLU A 66 -3.57 -5.48 -5.91
CA GLU A 66 -4.57 -6.31 -5.22
C GLU A 66 -5.42 -5.50 -4.22
N ALA A 67 -4.81 -4.54 -3.51
CA ALA A 67 -5.56 -3.63 -2.64
C ALA A 67 -6.55 -2.78 -3.44
N ALA A 68 -6.14 -2.20 -4.57
CA ALA A 68 -7.03 -1.42 -5.44
C ALA A 68 -8.23 -2.26 -5.92
N LYS A 69 -7.99 -3.48 -6.41
CA LYS A 69 -9.07 -4.41 -6.81
C LYS A 69 -10.00 -4.75 -5.65
N THR A 70 -9.45 -4.99 -4.47
CA THR A 70 -10.24 -5.34 -3.27
C THR A 70 -11.13 -4.18 -2.84
N ILE A 71 -10.58 -2.98 -2.81
CA ILE A 71 -11.31 -1.75 -2.50
C ILE A 71 -12.44 -1.52 -3.51
N GLU A 72 -12.13 -1.63 -4.81
CA GLU A 72 -13.13 -1.45 -5.86
C GLU A 72 -14.26 -2.48 -5.76
N LYS A 73 -13.93 -3.75 -5.52
CA LYS A 73 -14.92 -4.81 -5.32
C LYS A 73 -15.82 -4.53 -4.11
N ALA A 74 -15.24 -4.12 -2.99
CA ALA A 74 -16.00 -3.78 -1.79
C ALA A 74 -16.91 -2.56 -2.01
N PHE A 75 -16.41 -1.54 -2.68
CA PHE A 75 -17.20 -0.36 -3.04
C PHE A 75 -18.40 -0.73 -3.92
N ARG A 76 -18.18 -1.49 -5.00
CA ARG A 76 -19.24 -1.99 -5.90
C ARG A 76 -20.26 -2.87 -5.20
N ALA A 77 -19.86 -3.63 -4.18
CA ALA A 77 -20.78 -4.43 -3.38
C ALA A 77 -21.63 -3.58 -2.43
N SER A 78 -21.08 -2.47 -1.92
CA SER A 78 -21.79 -1.56 -1.00
C SER A 78 -22.78 -0.60 -1.68
N THR A 79 -22.72 -0.46 -3.01
CA THR A 79 -23.60 0.39 -3.82
C THR A 79 -24.75 -0.40 -4.47
N LYS A 80 -24.97 -1.65 -4.06
CA LYS A 80 -26.12 -2.48 -4.47
C LYS A 80 -27.30 -2.32 -3.53
#